data_AF-A0A6A9T5G1-F1
#
_entry.id   AF-A0A6A9T5G1-F1
#
_cell.length_a   1.000
_cell.length_b   1.000
_cell.length_c   1.000
_cell.angle_alpha   90.00
_cell.angle_beta   90.00
_cell.angle_gamma   90.00
#
_symmetry.space_group_name_H-M   'P 1'
#
loop_
_entity.id
_entity.type
_entity.pdbx_description
1 polymer ?
#
loop_
_entity_poly.entity_id
_entity_poly.type
_entity_poly.pdbx_seq_one_letter_code
_entity_poly.pdbx_strand_id
1 'polypeptide(L)'
;MADIVRTDDVLGGDPRIEGTRVGVLHVYELVVGGDHSAADVADQLDLSLGEVYSALAYYHEHPEEMRAVRKAHEDAERALAEKSLSPPEPAK
;
A
#
# COMPACT_ATOMS: atom_id res chain seq x y z
N MET A 1 -0.81 -17.59 -9.61
CA MET A 1 -0.11 -16.30 -9.46
C MET A 1 -1.17 -15.24 -9.60
N ALA A 2 -1.23 -14.33 -8.65
CA ALA A 2 -2.15 -13.22 -8.73
C ALA A 2 -1.57 -12.14 -9.63
N ASP A 3 -2.43 -11.50 -10.42
CA ASP A 3 -2.01 -10.39 -11.26
C ASP A 3 -1.90 -9.13 -10.41
N ILE A 4 -0.75 -8.46 -10.51
CA ILE A 4 -0.53 -7.14 -9.90
C ILE A 4 -0.87 -6.08 -10.95
N VAL A 5 -1.85 -5.25 -10.64
CA VAL A 5 -2.38 -4.25 -11.56
C VAL A 5 -2.22 -2.86 -10.99
N ARG A 6 -2.21 -1.88 -11.90
CA ARG A 6 -2.19 -0.44 -11.57
C ARG A 6 -3.35 0.23 -12.26
N THR A 7 -4.01 1.12 -11.53
CA THR A 7 -5.13 1.91 -12.08
C THR A 7 -5.05 3.28 -11.43
N ASP A 8 -4.92 4.34 -12.23
CA ASP A 8 -4.60 5.69 -11.73
C ASP A 8 -5.61 6.23 -10.71
N ASP A 9 -6.87 5.81 -10.80
CA ASP A 9 -7.97 6.20 -9.90
C ASP A 9 -8.10 5.32 -8.65
N VAL A 10 -7.31 4.25 -8.53
CA VAL A 10 -7.34 3.31 -7.40
C VAL A 10 -6.00 3.37 -6.66
N LEU A 11 -6.06 3.70 -5.36
CA LEU A 11 -4.88 3.87 -4.51
C LEU A 11 -3.83 4.82 -5.13
N GLY A 12 -4.28 5.87 -5.81
CA GLY A 12 -3.36 6.83 -6.45
C GLY A 12 -2.47 6.24 -7.55
N GLY A 13 -2.85 5.10 -8.14
CA GLY A 13 -2.04 4.42 -9.16
C GLY A 13 -1.03 3.41 -8.62
N ASP A 14 -1.08 3.12 -7.32
CA ASP A 14 -0.19 2.13 -6.70
C ASP A 14 -0.45 0.70 -7.18
N PRO A 15 0.61 -0.12 -7.30
CA PRO A 15 0.45 -1.53 -7.61
C PRO A 15 -0.28 -2.26 -6.49
N ARG A 16 -1.27 -3.05 -6.89
CA ARG A 16 -2.19 -3.76 -6.00
C ARG A 16 -2.53 -5.13 -6.57
N ILE A 17 -3.00 -6.02 -5.71
CA ILE A 17 -3.53 -7.32 -6.13
C ILE A 17 -4.83 -7.09 -6.91
N GLU A 18 -4.95 -7.68 -8.10
CA GLU A 18 -6.14 -7.58 -8.93
C GLU A 18 -7.41 -8.00 -8.17
N GLY A 19 -8.54 -7.34 -8.46
CA GLY A 19 -9.80 -7.61 -7.76
C GLY A 19 -9.89 -7.05 -6.34
N THR A 20 -8.79 -6.50 -5.79
CA THR A 20 -8.75 -5.95 -4.43
C THR A 20 -8.31 -4.49 -4.43
N ARG A 21 -8.48 -3.83 -3.28
CA ARG A 21 -7.83 -2.54 -2.96
C ARG A 21 -6.68 -2.73 -1.97
N VAL A 22 -5.98 -3.86 -2.05
CA VAL A 22 -4.80 -4.15 -1.22
C VAL A 22 -3.53 -3.86 -2.03
N GLY A 23 -2.80 -2.83 -1.63
CA GLY A 23 -1.55 -2.42 -2.26
C GLY A 23 -0.38 -3.36 -1.93
N VAL A 24 0.57 -3.50 -2.85
CA VAL A 24 1.77 -4.32 -2.66
C VAL A 24 2.60 -3.81 -1.48
N LEU A 25 2.76 -2.49 -1.35
CA LEU A 25 3.48 -1.87 -0.23
C LEU A 25 2.85 -2.22 1.12
N HIS A 26 1.52 -2.21 1.20
CA HIS A 26 0.78 -2.54 2.42
C HIS A 26 1.05 -4.00 2.86
N VAL A 27 1.00 -4.94 1.92
CA VAL A 27 1.30 -6.37 2.21
C VAL A 27 2.74 -6.51 2.72
N TYR A 28 3.70 -5.86 2.06
CA TYR A 28 5.10 -5.89 2.49
C TYR A 28 5.27 -5.32 3.91
N GLU A 29 4.62 -4.20 4.21
CA GLU A 29 4.72 -3.55 5.51
C GLU A 29 4.11 -4.39 6.63
N LEU A 30 3.00 -5.10 6.39
CA LEU A 30 2.46 -6.02 7.39
C LEU A 30 3.37 -7.23 7.62
N VAL A 31 3.85 -7.88 6.56
CA VAL A 31 4.63 -9.12 6.68
C VAL A 31 6.04 -8.84 7.19
N VAL A 32 6.75 -7.92 6.55
CA VAL A 32 8.18 -7.67 6.80
C VAL A 32 8.39 -6.56 7.82
N GLY A 33 7.56 -5.50 7.79
CA GLY A 33 7.65 -4.39 8.73
C GLY A 33 6.96 -4.66 10.06
N GLY A 34 5.83 -5.35 10.03
CA GLY A 34 4.98 -5.65 11.19
C GLY A 34 5.22 -7.02 11.83
N ASP A 35 6.14 -7.82 11.28
CA ASP A 35 6.48 -9.18 11.75
C ASP A 35 5.26 -10.14 11.79
N HIS A 36 4.26 -9.90 10.94
CA HIS A 36 3.13 -10.81 10.76
C HIS A 36 3.50 -11.94 9.80
N SER A 37 3.01 -13.15 10.06
CA SER A 37 3.21 -14.23 9.10
C SER A 37 2.39 -13.98 7.81
N ALA A 38 2.88 -14.46 6.67
CA ALA A 38 2.14 -14.34 5.42
C ALA A 38 0.75 -15.01 5.48
N ALA A 39 0.59 -16.04 6.32
CA ALA A 39 -0.70 -16.69 6.54
C ALA A 39 -1.66 -15.80 7.34
N ASP A 40 -1.18 -15.10 8.37
CA ASP A 40 -2.00 -14.18 9.16
C ASP A 40 -2.46 -12.99 8.31
N VAL A 41 -1.57 -12.44 7.49
CA VAL A 41 -1.92 -11.34 6.56
C VAL A 41 -2.92 -11.80 5.51
N ALA A 42 -2.78 -13.03 5.00
CA ALA A 42 -3.74 -13.62 4.08
C ALA A 42 -5.14 -13.72 4.72
N ASP A 43 -5.23 -14.26 5.93
CA ASP A 43 -6.49 -14.41 6.66
C ASP A 43 -7.13 -13.05 6.98
N GLN A 44 -6.35 -12.07 7.46
CA GLN A 44 -6.86 -10.75 7.85
C GLN A 44 -7.34 -9.91 6.67
N LEU A 45 -6.74 -10.08 5.50
CA LEU A 45 -7.07 -9.30 4.30
C LEU A 45 -8.01 -10.02 3.33
N ASP A 46 -8.52 -11.21 3.71
CA ASP A 46 -9.34 -12.07 2.84
C ASP A 46 -8.64 -12.36 1.50
N LEU A 47 -7.34 -12.67 1.58
CA LEU A 47 -6.50 -13.02 0.45
C LEU A 47 -6.11 -14.49 0.54
N SER A 48 -5.85 -15.10 -0.60
CA SER A 48 -5.11 -16.36 -0.64
C SER A 48 -3.64 -16.14 -0.26
N LEU A 49 -3.02 -17.16 0.33
CA LEU A 49 -1.58 -17.14 0.62
C LEU A 49 -0.74 -16.93 -0.66
N GLY A 50 -1.22 -17.40 -1.81
CA GLY A 50 -0.58 -17.19 -3.11
C GLY A 50 -0.59 -15.72 -3.55
N GLU A 51 -1.67 -14.98 -3.29
CA GLU A 51 -1.76 -13.54 -3.56
C GLU A 51 -0.76 -12.75 -2.72
N VAL A 52 -0.65 -13.09 -1.42
CA VAL A 52 0.34 -12.48 -0.52
C VAL A 52 1.75 -12.70 -1.05
N TYR A 53 2.11 -13.93 -1.42
CA TYR A 53 3.44 -14.19 -1.97
C TYR A 53 3.67 -13.54 -3.34
N SER A 54 2.64 -13.45 -4.20
CA SER A 54 2.74 -12.70 -5.45
C SER A 54 3.04 -11.22 -5.21
N ALA A 55 2.39 -10.59 -4.22
CA ALA A 55 2.69 -9.21 -3.85
C ALA A 55 4.12 -9.05 -3.29
N LEU A 56 4.56 -9.95 -2.41
CA LEU A 56 5.92 -9.92 -1.86
C LEU A 56 6.99 -10.11 -2.95
N ALA A 57 6.75 -11.03 -3.90
CA ALA A 57 7.62 -11.21 -5.05
C ALA A 57 7.70 -9.93 -5.89
N TYR A 58 6.55 -9.33 -6.21
CA TYR A 58 6.49 -8.09 -6.97
C TYR A 58 7.27 -6.95 -6.29
N TYR A 59 7.12 -6.79 -4.96
CA TYR A 59 7.86 -5.77 -4.20
C TYR A 59 9.38 -5.92 -4.41
N HIS A 60 9.89 -7.14 -4.28
CA HIS A 60 11.33 -7.41 -4.38
C HIS A 60 11.86 -7.33 -5.82
N GLU A 61 11.02 -7.58 -6.82
CA GLU A 61 11.35 -7.42 -8.23
C GLU A 61 11.34 -5.95 -8.68
N HIS A 62 10.62 -5.07 -7.97
CA HIS A 62 10.42 -3.65 -8.36
C HIS A 62 10.85 -2.65 -7.26
N PRO A 63 12.11 -2.69 -6.77
CA PRO A 63 12.53 -1.90 -5.61
C PRO A 63 12.57 -0.38 -5.84
N GLU A 64 12.79 0.09 -7.07
CA GLU A 64 12.74 1.52 -7.40
C GLU A 64 11.30 2.05 -7.36
N GLU A 65 10.35 1.29 -7.92
CA GLU A 65 8.93 1.62 -7.89
C GLU A 65 8.41 1.66 -6.45
N MET A 66 8.77 0.66 -5.63
CA MET A 66 8.33 0.60 -4.24
C MET A 66 8.88 1.76 -3.39
N ARG A 67 10.11 2.22 -3.69
CA ARG A 67 10.66 3.45 -3.09
C ARG A 67 9.88 4.70 -3.49
N ALA A 68 9.47 4.80 -4.75
CA ALA A 68 8.68 5.93 -5.23
C ALA A 68 7.28 5.95 -4.57
N VAL A 69 6.63 4.79 -4.47
CA VAL A 69 5.32 4.65 -3.80
C VAL A 69 5.43 5.06 -2.33
N ARG A 70 6.40 4.51 -1.58
CA ARG A 70 6.60 4.86 -0.16
C ARG A 70 6.83 6.36 0.01
N LYS A 71 7.69 6.97 -0.81
CA LYS A 71 7.94 8.41 -0.77
C LYS A 71 6.67 9.22 -1.05
N ALA A 72 5.86 8.82 -2.03
CA ALA A 72 4.61 9.49 -2.34
C ALA A 72 3.62 9.44 -1.16
N HIS A 73 3.55 8.31 -0.45
CA HIS A 73 2.74 8.17 0.77
C HIS A 73 3.24 9.11 1.86
N GLU A 74 4.54 9.09 2.18
CA GLU A 74 5.15 9.99 3.18
C GLU A 74 4.93 11.48 2.85
N ASP A 75 5.03 11.85 1.57
CA ASP A 75 4.80 13.21 1.10
C ASP A 75 3.33 13.62 1.28
N ALA A 76 2.39 12.72 0.96
CA ALA A 76 0.96 12.94 1.13
C ALA A 76 0.57 13.06 2.61
N GLU A 77 1.10 12.20 3.48
CA GLU A 77 0.89 12.25 4.93
C GLU A 77 1.41 13.55 5.53
N ARG A 78 2.62 13.98 5.15
CA ARG A 78 3.20 15.24 5.60
C ARG A 78 2.37 16.44 5.16
N ALA A 79 1.95 16.47 3.90
CA ALA A 79 1.09 17.53 3.38
C ALA A 79 -0.28 17.58 4.09
N LEU A 80 -0.82 16.42 4.50
CA LEU A 80 -2.05 16.36 5.30
C LEU A 80 -1.81 16.89 6.71
N ALA A 81 -0.73 16.47 7.38
CA ALA A 81 -0.38 16.92 8.73
C ALA A 81 -0.21 18.45 8.81
N GLU A 82 0.48 19.06 7.85
CA GLU A 82 0.65 20.52 7.77
C GLU A 82 -0.71 21.26 7.66
N LYS A 83 -1.65 20.70 6.89
CA LYS A 83 -2.99 21.28 6.73
C LYS A 83 -3.87 21.10 7.97
N SER A 84 -3.80 19.93 8.61
CA SER A 84 -4.61 19.60 9.79
C SER A 84 -4.19 20.35 11.06
N LEU A 85 -2.93 20.79 11.17
CA LEU A 85 -2.44 21.60 12.28
C LEU A 85 -2.87 23.08 12.20
N SER A 86 -3.53 23.48 11.12
CA SER A 86 -4.09 24.82 10.94
C SER A 86 -5.58 24.82 11.29
N PRO A 87 -6.06 25.68 12.22
CA PRO A 87 -7.49 25.86 12.44
C PRO A 87 -8.20 26.26 11.13
N PRO A 88 -9.39 25.73 10.83
CA PRO A 88 -10.15 26.18 9.68
C PRO A 88 -10.40 27.70 9.77
N GLU A 89 -10.39 28.40 8.62
CA GLU A 89 -10.76 29.82 8.61
C GLU A 89 -12.15 29.99 9.24
N PRO A 90 -12.34 30.94 10.17
CA PRO A 90 -13.63 31.16 10.78
C PRO A 90 -14.65 31.50 9.70
N ALA A 91 -15.79 30.82 9.73
CA ALA A 91 -16.91 31.11 8.84
C ALA A 91 -17.31 32.59 8.99
N LYS A 92 -17.43 33.29 7.85
CA LYS A 92 -17.90 34.68 7.78
C LYS A 92 -19.39 34.80 8.09
#